data_AF-A0A7C3D3R6-F1
#
_entry.id   AF-A0A7C3D3R6-F1
#
_cell.length_a   1.000
_cell.length_b   1.000
_cell.length_c   1.000
_cell.angle_alpha   90.00
_cell.angle_beta   90.00
_cell.angle_gamma   90.00
#
_symmetry.space_group_name_H-M   'P 1'
#
loop_
_entity.id
_entity.type
_entity.pdbx_description
1 polymer ?
#
loop_
_entity_poly.entity_id
_entity_poly.type
_entity_poly.pdbx_seq_one_letter_code
_entity_poly.pdbx_strand_id
1 'polypeptide(L)' 'MEDFTYLEDDGLHTPEIGRWGIEKYKLVSHYAAMFARSMKGKWDCIVYLDLYSGAGRSCLRENRKIINAPPMLILEQDP' A
#
# COMPACT_ATOMS: atom_id res chain seq x y z
N MET A 1 -6.63 13.96 -3.65
CA MET A 1 -5.24 13.57 -3.33
C MET A 1 -5.37 12.72 -2.09
N GLU A 2 -5.38 11.39 -2.19
CA GLU A 2 -5.47 10.56 -0.98
C GLU A 2 -4.18 10.76 -0.18
N ASP A 3 -4.35 11.43 0.95
CA ASP A 3 -3.35 11.48 2.00
C ASP A 3 -3.38 10.12 2.69
N PHE A 4 -2.23 9.46 2.75
CA PHE A 4 -2.10 8.20 3.46
C PHE A 4 -2.62 8.34 4.89
N THR A 5 -3.40 7.37 5.33
CA THR A 5 -3.79 7.27 6.74
C THR A 5 -2.53 7.10 7.58
N TYR A 6 -2.36 7.95 8.58
CA TYR A 6 -1.29 7.81 9.55
C TYR A 6 -1.70 6.80 10.61
N LEU A 7 -0.78 5.89 10.90
CA LEU A 7 -0.98 4.79 11.83
C LEU A 7 -0.20 5.07 13.12
N GLU A 8 -0.73 4.52 14.21
CA GLU A 8 0.01 4.41 15.46
C GLU A 8 1.10 3.34 15.33
N ASP A 9 2.16 3.50 16.12
CA ASP A 9 3.22 2.50 16.23
C ASP A 9 2.67 1.26 16.93
N ASP A 10 2.78 0.11 16.27
CA ASP A 10 2.36 -1.19 16.80
C ASP A 10 3.51 -1.95 17.50
N GLY A 11 4.70 -1.34 17.60
CA GLY A 11 5.89 -1.94 18.18
C GLY A 11 6.59 -2.95 17.27
N LEU A 12 6.15 -3.12 16.02
CA LEU A 12 6.78 -3.99 15.03
C LEU A 12 7.81 -3.24 14.18
N HIS A 13 8.68 -4.01 13.53
CA HIS A 13 9.68 -3.44 12.64
C HIS A 13 9.01 -2.67 11.48
N THR A 14 9.30 -1.37 11.38
CA THR A 14 8.75 -0.49 10.35
C THR A 14 9.90 0.15 9.55
N PRO A 15 10.16 -0.29 8.29
CA PRO A 15 11.21 0.25 7.44
C PRO A 15 11.07 1.75 7.18
N GLU A 16 12.18 2.46 7.16
CA GLU A 16 12.22 3.88 6.78
C GLU A 16 12.22 4.07 5.27
N ILE A 17 11.37 4.99 4.80
CA ILE A 17 11.33 5.41 3.39
C ILE A 17 11.46 6.93 3.28
N GLY A 18 11.97 7.40 2.16
CA GLY A 18 11.89 8.82 1.80
C GLY A 18 10.63 9.11 0.97
N ARG A 19 10.44 10.38 0.61
CA ARG A 19 9.34 10.85 -0.26
C ARG A 19 9.13 10.05 -1.55
N TRP A 20 10.18 9.51 -2.16
CA TRP A 20 10.09 8.65 -3.35
C TRP A 20 9.25 7.38 -3.09
N GLY A 21 9.25 6.86 -1.86
CA GLY A 21 8.47 5.69 -1.47
C GLY A 21 6.96 5.98 -1.49
N ILE A 22 6.57 7.19 -1.09
CA ILE A 22 5.19 7.68 -1.15
C ILE A 22 4.69 7.67 -2.60
N GLU A 23 5.49 8.19 -3.52
CA GLU A 23 5.14 8.25 -4.95
C GLU A 23 4.97 6.84 -5.53
N LYS A 24 5.89 5.93 -5.21
CA LYS A 24 5.76 4.51 -5.56
C LYS A 24 4.46 3.91 -5.02
N TYR A 25 4.14 4.14 -3.74
CA TYR A 25 2.97 3.52 -3.10
C TYR A 25 1.66 4.03 -3.72
N LYS A 26 1.59 5.32 -4.05
CA LYS A 26 0.45 5.89 -4.77
C LYS A 26 0.27 5.23 -6.14
N LEU A 27 1.35 5.13 -6.93
CA LEU A 27 1.27 4.54 -8.27
C LEU A 27 0.85 3.07 -8.21
N VAL A 28 1.52 2.26 -7.38
CA VAL A 28 1.22 0.82 -7.27
C VAL A 28 -0.22 0.58 -6.82
N SER A 29 -0.67 1.30 -5.79
CA SER A 29 -2.04 1.18 -5.27
C SER A 29 -3.07 1.60 -6.32
N HIS A 30 -2.80 2.67 -7.07
CA HIS A 30 -3.70 3.15 -8.12
C HIS A 30 -3.81 2.19 -9.30
N TYR A 31 -2.68 1.63 -9.76
CA TYR A 31 -2.68 0.62 -10.82
C TYR A 31 -3.39 -0.66 -10.39
N ALA A 32 -3.19 -1.10 -9.14
CA ALA A 32 -3.89 -2.26 -8.58
C ALA A 32 -5.42 -2.03 -8.56
N ALA A 33 -5.87 -0.88 -8.05
CA ALA A 33 -7.28 -0.51 -8.04
C ALA A 33 -7.89 -0.49 -9.45
N MET A 34 -7.20 0.13 -10.41
CA MET A 34 -7.67 0.22 -11.80
C MET A 34 -7.76 -1.17 -12.46
N PHE A 35 -6.78 -2.03 -12.22
CA PHE A 35 -6.78 -3.40 -12.69
C PHE A 35 -7.96 -4.19 -12.10
N ALA A 36 -8.11 -4.19 -10.77
CA ALA A 36 -9.17 -4.91 -10.09
C ALA A 36 -10.56 -4.50 -10.59
N ARG A 37 -10.81 -3.19 -10.71
CA ARG A 37 -12.08 -2.64 -11.24
C ARG A 37 -12.34 -3.06 -12.69
N SER A 38 -11.30 -3.06 -13.52
CA SER A 38 -11.40 -3.46 -14.93
C SER A 38 -11.63 -4.96 -15.12
N MET A 39 -11.29 -5.76 -14.10
CA MET A 39 -11.45 -7.21 -14.05
C MET A 39 -12.74 -7.66 -13.36
N LYS A 40 -13.50 -6.73 -12.78
CA LYS A 40 -14.77 -7.02 -12.09
C LYS A 40 -15.75 -7.75 -13.00
N GLY A 41 -16.20 -8.93 -12.56
CA GLY A 41 -17.13 -9.78 -13.30
C GLY A 41 -16.51 -10.57 -14.47
N LYS A 42 -15.18 -10.49 -14.68
CA LYS A 42 -14.47 -11.26 -15.72
C LYS A 42 -13.80 -12.52 -15.20
N TRP A 43 -13.61 -12.61 -13.89
CA TRP A 43 -12.92 -13.71 -13.22
C TRP A 43 -13.67 -14.10 -11.95
N ASP A 44 -13.71 -15.39 -11.64
CA ASP A 44 -14.32 -15.91 -10.40
C ASP A 44 -13.57 -15.43 -9.15
N CYS A 45 -12.25 -15.22 -9.28
CA CYS A 45 -11.39 -14.72 -8.22
C CYS A 45 -10.24 -13.90 -8.81
N ILE A 46 -9.88 -12.82 -8.13
CA ILE A 46 -8.69 -12.00 -8.43
C ILE A 46 -7.77 -12.11 -7.22
N VAL A 47 -6.51 -12.47 -7.46
CA VAL A 47 -5.51 -12.64 -6.41
C VAL A 47 -4.41 -11.59 -6.59
N TYR A 48 -4.11 -10.87 -5.51
CA TYR A 48 -2.91 -10.04 -5.43
C TYR A 48 -1.78 -10.86 -4.79
N LEU A 49 -0.61 -10.89 -5.46
CA LEU A 49 0.57 -11.59 -4.98
C LEU A 49 1.75 -10.62 -4.95
N ASP A 50 2.28 -10.37 -3.74
CA ASP A 50 3.50 -9.57 -3.54
C ASP A 50 4.61 -10.46 -2.99
N LEU A 51 5.62 -10.71 -3.82
CA LEU A 51 6.74 -11.59 -3.48
C LEU A 51 7.74 -10.91 -2.51
N TYR A 52 7.70 -9.58 -2.39
CA TYR A 52 8.65 -8.80 -1.59
C TYR A 52 7.91 -7.69 -0.82
N SER A 53 6.88 -8.11 -0.07
CA SER A 53 5.95 -7.23 0.63
C SER A 53 6.57 -6.37 1.75
N GLY A 54 7.75 -6.76 2.23
CA GLY A 54 8.37 -6.13 3.40
C GLY A 54 7.49 -6.24 4.64
N ALA A 55 7.56 -5.22 5.51
CA ALA A 55 6.86 -5.24 6.81
C ALA A 55 5.38 -4.82 6.75
N GLY A 56 4.83 -4.53 5.56
CA GLY A 56 3.44 -4.06 5.40
C GLY A 56 3.19 -2.61 5.85
N ARG A 57 4.04 -2.03 6.70
CA ARG A 57 4.05 -0.61 7.09
C ARG A 57 5.37 0.04 6.75
N SER A 58 5.40 1.37 6.68
CA SER A 58 6.63 2.14 6.47
C SER A 58 6.60 3.47 7.22
N CYS A 59 7.77 3.89 7.68
CA CYS A 59 7.97 5.13 8.42
C CYS A 59 8.57 6.18 7.49
N LEU A 60 7.93 7.34 7.39
CA LEU A 60 8.44 8.46 6.61
C LEU A 60 9.62 9.10 7.32
N ARG A 61 10.77 9.18 6.64
CA ARG A 61 12.00 9.76 7.20
C ARG A 61 11.81 11.21 7.64
N GLU A 62 10.99 11.97 6.90
CA GLU A 62 10.86 13.43 7.07
C GLU A 62 10.08 13.83 8.33
N ASN A 63 9.09 13.04 8.73
CA ASN A 63 8.18 13.41 9.82
C ASN A 63 7.85 12.25 10.77
N ARG A 64 8.53 11.10 10.64
CA ARG A 64 8.37 9.88 11.44
C ARG A 64 6.96 9.27 11.42
N LYS A 65 6.08 9.71 10.52
CA LYS A 65 4.73 9.16 10.42
C LYS A 65 4.75 7.78 9.81
N ILE A 66 3.94 6.87 10.36
CA ILE A 66 3.79 5.50 9.87
C ILE A 66 2.60 5.46 8.92
N ILE A 67 2.78 4.79 7.78
CA ILE A 67 1.75 4.57 6.77
C ILE A 67 1.73 3.11 6.34
N ASN A 68 0.59 2.67 5.82
CA ASN A 68 0.51 1.39 5.13
C ASN A 68 1.41 1.38 3.89
N ALA A 69 2.11 0.27 3.68
CA ALA A 69 2.85 -0.04 2.46
C ALA A 69 1.93 -0.72 1.45
N PRO A 70 2.34 -0.89 0.17
CA PRO A 70 1.51 -1.42 -0.91
C PRO A 70 0.69 -2.67 -0.60
N PRO A 71 1.23 -3.74 0.04
CA PRO A 71 0.44 -4.94 0.31
C PRO A 71 -0.78 -4.66 1.21
N MET A 72 -0.65 -3.75 2.18
CA MET A 72 -1.77 -3.36 3.05
C MET A 72 -2.73 -2.41 2.34
N LEU A 73 -2.19 -1.44 1.60
CA LEU A 73 -3.01 -0.49 0.83
C LEU A 73 -3.88 -1.17 -0.22
N ILE A 74 -3.40 -2.25 -0.83
CA ILE A 74 -4.16 -3.01 -1.83
C ILE A 74 -5.17 -3.94 -1.15
N LEU A 75 -4.81 -4.55 -0.03
CA LEU A 75 -5.73 -5.40 0.73
C LEU A 75 -6.94 -4.63 1.28
N GLU A 76 -6.76 -3.36 1.62
CA GLU A 76 -7.83 -2.46 2.09
C GLU A 76 -8.74 -1.93 0.98
N GLN A 77 -8.41 -2.17 -0.30
CA GLN A 77 -9.23 -1.72 -1.43
C GLN A 77 -10.40 -2.66 -1.70
N ASP A 78 -11.56 -2.06 -2.00
CA ASP A 78 -12.72 -2.79 -2.54
C ASP A 78 -12.59 -2.89 -4.09
N PRO A 79 -12.60 -4.11 -4.67
CA PRO A 79 -12.49 -4.34 -6.11
C PRO A 79 -13.69 -3.87 -6.97
#